data_AF-A0A8T4NFZ8-F1
#
_entry.id   AF-A0A8T4NFZ8-F1
#
_cell.length_a   1.000
_cell.length_b   1.000
_cell.length_c   1.000
_cell.angle_alpha   90.00
_cell.angle_beta   90.00
_cell.angle_gamma   90.00
#
_symmetry.space_group_name_H-M   'P 1'
#
loop_
_entity.id
_entity.type
_entity.pdbx_description
1 polymer ?
#
loop_
_entity_poly.entity_id
_entity_poly.type
_entity_poly.pdbx_seq_one_letter_code
_entity_poly.pdbx_strand_id
1 'polypeptide(L)'
;MISIGDVLMFQIGGYYGGSIGNILLSWEQAGFFTYVLPFLLIFAITYGILSKVKVFGSEAKGINAVIAISVGLLALQFDFVPIFFAEIFPRLGIGLSVILALFILVGLFLPAQSESVSNWLLLAVGVIIFIVVITKSFGYLGYGTSFSYWVNANLPAILVVALVVIALGAVIGIGKPQRQWTGPQVWRGGAAAPHTGP
;
A
#
# COMPACT_ATOMS: atom_id res chain seq x y z
N MET A 1 -3.71 -42.39 30.38
CA MET A 1 -4.43 -42.72 29.13
C MET A 1 -5.45 -41.60 28.95
N ILE A 2 -5.33 -40.80 27.89
CA ILE A 2 -6.26 -39.68 27.64
C ILE A 2 -7.62 -40.29 27.28
N SER A 3 -8.69 -39.92 27.99
CA SER A 3 -10.04 -40.43 27.73
C SER A 3 -10.51 -39.95 26.37
N ILE A 4 -11.28 -40.77 25.63
CA ILE A 4 -11.95 -40.33 24.39
C ILE A 4 -12.83 -39.11 24.68
N GLY A 5 -13.36 -38.98 25.89
CA GLY A 5 -14.07 -37.78 26.35
C GLY A 5 -13.18 -36.53 26.45
N ASP A 6 -11.91 -36.67 26.83
CA ASP A 6 -10.96 -35.56 26.91
C ASP A 6 -10.45 -35.13 25.52
N VAL A 7 -10.33 -36.09 24.59
CA VAL A 7 -10.03 -35.82 23.17
C VAL A 7 -11.21 -35.10 22.51
N LEU A 8 -12.44 -35.47 22.83
CA LEU A 8 -13.65 -34.80 22.36
C LEU A 8 -13.82 -33.40 22.98
N MET A 9 -13.42 -33.18 24.23
CA MET A 9 -13.42 -31.86 24.86
C MET A 9 -12.34 -30.92 24.30
N PHE A 10 -11.21 -31.46 23.83
CA PHE A 10 -10.24 -30.68 23.06
C PHE A 10 -10.75 -30.32 21.65
N GLN A 11 -11.70 -31.10 21.11
CA GLN A 11 -12.37 -30.81 19.84
C GLN A 11 -13.55 -29.81 20.00
N ILE A 12 -14.17 -29.74 21.19
CA ILE A 12 -15.24 -28.78 21.53
C ILE A 12 -14.68 -27.44 22.02
N GLY A 13 -13.41 -27.39 22.44
CA GLY A 13 -12.68 -26.16 22.80
C GLY A 13 -12.33 -25.24 21.61
N GLY A 14 -12.74 -25.60 20.39
CA GLY A 14 -12.69 -24.71 19.23
C GLY A 14 -13.82 -23.69 19.27
N TYR A 15 -13.68 -22.58 20.01
CA TYR A 15 -14.65 -21.49 19.86
C TYR A 15 -14.20 -20.11 20.37
N TYR A 16 -13.06 -19.59 19.91
CA TYR A 16 -12.77 -18.15 20.05
C TYR A 16 -13.24 -17.32 18.84
N GLY A 17 -13.93 -17.92 17.85
CA GLY A 17 -14.20 -17.29 16.55
C GLY A 17 -15.66 -17.14 16.10
N GLY A 18 -16.65 -17.65 16.83
CA GLY A 18 -18.04 -17.61 16.36
C GLY A 18 -18.31 -18.52 15.15
N SER A 19 -19.53 -18.47 14.60
CA SER A 19 -19.88 -19.15 13.33
C SER A 19 -18.99 -18.71 12.15
N ILE A 20 -18.56 -17.45 12.14
CA ILE A 20 -17.68 -16.88 11.11
C ILE A 20 -16.28 -17.48 11.20
N GLY A 21 -15.71 -17.61 12.41
CA GLY A 21 -14.39 -18.21 12.59
C GLY A 21 -14.31 -19.64 12.07
N ASN A 22 -15.38 -20.43 12.26
CA ASN A 22 -15.46 -21.80 11.74
C ASN A 22 -15.51 -21.82 10.19
N ILE A 23 -16.20 -20.86 9.57
CA ILE A 23 -16.23 -20.74 8.10
C ILE A 23 -14.86 -20.34 7.56
N LEU A 24 -14.21 -19.35 8.18
CA LEU A 24 -12.88 -18.90 7.77
C LEU A 24 -11.84 -20.01 7.92
N LEU A 25 -11.89 -20.78 9.01
CA LEU A 25 -11.05 -21.95 9.19
C LEU A 25 -11.31 -23.00 8.09
N SER A 26 -12.58 -23.24 7.75
CA SER A 26 -12.93 -24.19 6.68
C SER A 26 -12.40 -23.74 5.31
N TRP A 27 -12.41 -22.44 5.04
CA TRP A 27 -11.86 -21.86 3.80
C TRP A 27 -10.35 -21.90 3.75
N GLU A 28 -9.70 -21.66 4.89
CA GLU A 28 -8.25 -21.79 5.03
C GLU A 28 -7.80 -23.23 4.74
N GLN A 29 -8.46 -24.21 5.35
CA GLN A 29 -8.20 -25.63 5.11
C GLN A 29 -8.48 -26.06 3.67
N ALA A 30 -9.48 -25.45 3.01
CA ALA A 30 -9.76 -25.66 1.60
C ALA A 30 -8.76 -24.96 0.66
N GLY A 31 -7.78 -24.22 1.20
CA GLY A 31 -6.77 -23.50 0.42
C GLY A 31 -7.30 -22.23 -0.26
N PHE A 32 -8.44 -21.67 0.19
CA PHE A 32 -9.03 -20.48 -0.41
C PHE A 32 -8.07 -19.27 -0.35
N PHE A 33 -7.46 -19.03 0.81
CA PHE A 33 -6.52 -17.92 1.00
C PHE A 33 -5.18 -18.16 0.31
N THR A 34 -4.78 -19.42 0.16
CA THR A 34 -3.51 -19.81 -0.47
C THR A 34 -3.59 -19.79 -2.00
N TYR A 35 -4.71 -20.21 -2.59
CA TYR A 35 -4.80 -20.36 -4.06
C TYR A 35 -5.81 -19.40 -4.69
N VAL A 36 -7.02 -19.31 -4.15
CA VAL A 36 -8.11 -18.54 -4.77
C VAL A 36 -7.81 -17.04 -4.70
N LEU A 37 -7.39 -16.53 -3.54
CA LEU A 37 -7.07 -15.10 -3.41
C LEU A 37 -5.89 -14.67 -4.29
N PRO A 38 -4.73 -15.37 -4.32
CA PRO A 38 -3.64 -14.99 -5.22
C PRO A 38 -4.03 -15.08 -6.69
N PHE A 39 -4.80 -16.10 -7.10
CA PHE A 39 -5.34 -16.18 -8.45
C PHE A 39 -6.18 -14.96 -8.81
N LEU A 40 -7.15 -14.58 -7.97
CA LEU A 40 -8.03 -13.44 -8.23
C LEU A 40 -7.24 -12.13 -8.35
N LEU A 41 -6.19 -11.96 -7.54
CA LEU A 41 -5.32 -10.79 -7.60
C LEU A 41 -4.51 -10.74 -8.91
N ILE A 42 -3.88 -11.85 -9.30
CA ILE A 42 -3.11 -11.93 -10.55
C ILE A 42 -4.03 -11.73 -11.75
N PHE A 43 -5.20 -12.37 -11.74
CA PHE A 43 -6.25 -12.16 -12.74
C PHE A 43 -6.64 -10.68 -12.84
N ALA A 44 -6.99 -10.04 -11.73
CA ALA A 44 -7.45 -8.65 -11.71
C ALA A 44 -6.37 -7.68 -12.21
N ILE A 45 -5.12 -7.86 -11.77
CA ILE A 45 -3.98 -7.04 -12.21
C ILE A 45 -3.73 -7.24 -13.70
N THR A 46 -3.65 -8.49 -14.16
CA THR A 46 -3.39 -8.81 -15.57
C THR A 46 -4.50 -8.27 -16.47
N TYR A 47 -5.77 -8.49 -16.09
CA TYR A 47 -6.93 -7.98 -16.80
C TYR A 47 -6.97 -6.46 -16.86
N GLY A 48 -6.67 -5.81 -15.72
CA GLY A 48 -6.62 -4.36 -15.60
C GLY A 48 -5.55 -3.75 -16.50
N ILE A 49 -4.35 -4.33 -16.52
CA ILE A 49 -3.25 -3.90 -17.39
C ILE A 49 -3.64 -4.07 -18.87
N LEU A 50 -4.12 -5.25 -19.28
CA LEU A 50 -4.52 -5.50 -20.68
C LEU A 50 -5.63 -4.54 -21.14
N SER A 51 -6.59 -4.26 -20.27
CA SER A 51 -7.70 -3.33 -20.56
C SER A 51 -7.26 -1.87 -20.62
N LYS A 52 -6.23 -1.49 -19.86
CA LYS A 52 -5.65 -0.14 -19.89
C LYS A 52 -4.76 0.08 -21.11
N VAL A 53 -3.92 -0.90 -21.45
CA VAL A 53 -2.97 -0.82 -22.57
C VAL A 53 -3.68 -1.03 -23.91
N LYS A 54 -4.83 -1.71 -23.93
CA LYS A 54 -5.63 -1.98 -25.14
C LYS A 54 -4.85 -2.71 -26.24
N VAL A 55 -4.00 -3.67 -25.85
CA VAL A 55 -3.16 -4.46 -26.77
C VAL A 55 -3.98 -5.10 -27.90
N PHE A 56 -5.20 -5.55 -27.58
CA PHE A 56 -6.12 -6.19 -28.53
C PHE A 56 -7.29 -5.28 -28.97
N GLY A 57 -7.19 -3.97 -28.72
CA GLY A 57 -8.27 -3.00 -28.97
C GLY A 57 -9.18 -2.76 -27.76
N SER A 58 -10.08 -1.75 -27.85
CA SER A 58 -10.94 -1.32 -26.74
C SER A 58 -12.06 -2.30 -26.40
N GLU A 59 -12.53 -3.05 -27.40
CA GLU A 59 -13.68 -3.96 -27.26
C GLU A 59 -13.28 -5.39 -26.88
N ALA A 60 -11.98 -5.69 -26.82
CA ALA A 60 -11.45 -7.04 -26.59
C ALA A 60 -11.54 -7.52 -25.13
N LYS A 61 -12.64 -7.22 -24.43
CA LYS A 61 -12.84 -7.58 -23.01
C LYS A 61 -12.80 -9.09 -22.79
N GLY A 62 -13.39 -9.88 -23.69
CA GLY A 62 -13.38 -11.34 -23.60
C GLY A 62 -11.98 -11.93 -23.74
N ILE A 63 -11.21 -11.44 -24.71
CA ILE A 63 -9.82 -11.88 -24.95
C ILE A 63 -8.94 -11.53 -23.74
N ASN A 64 -9.05 -10.30 -23.23
CA ASN A 64 -8.32 -9.87 -22.04
C ASN A 64 -8.65 -10.76 -20.83
N ALA A 65 -9.91 -11.16 -20.65
CA ALA A 65 -10.34 -12.03 -19.56
C ALA A 65 -9.75 -13.43 -19.70
N VAL A 66 -9.82 -14.04 -20.88
CA VAL A 66 -9.24 -15.36 -21.14
C VAL A 66 -7.73 -15.36 -20.85
N ILE A 67 -7.00 -14.37 -21.36
CA ILE A 67 -5.55 -14.25 -21.12
C ILE A 67 -5.27 -14.08 -19.62
N ALA A 68 -6.00 -13.20 -18.94
CA ALA A 68 -5.80 -12.97 -17.51
C ALA A 68 -6.09 -14.22 -16.67
N ILE A 69 -7.12 -15.01 -17.01
CA ILE A 69 -7.44 -16.27 -16.34
C ILE A 69 -6.32 -17.28 -16.58
N SER A 70 -5.89 -17.45 -17.84
CA SER A 70 -4.79 -18.36 -18.18
C SER A 70 -3.51 -17.99 -17.44
N VAL A 71 -3.13 -16.71 -17.41
CA VAL A 71 -1.96 -16.23 -16.67
C VAL A 71 -2.12 -16.47 -15.17
N GLY A 72 -3.27 -16.15 -14.59
CA GLY A 72 -3.55 -16.38 -13.17
C GLY A 72 -3.43 -17.85 -12.78
N LEU A 73 -4.03 -18.76 -13.56
CA LEU A 73 -3.96 -20.20 -13.29
C LEU A 73 -2.55 -20.78 -13.51
N LEU A 74 -1.85 -20.35 -14.57
CA LEU A 74 -0.48 -20.77 -14.83
C LEU A 74 0.47 -20.30 -13.71
N ALA A 75 0.26 -19.09 -13.19
CA ALA A 75 1.07 -18.56 -12.10
C ALA A 75 0.93 -19.38 -10.80
N LEU A 76 -0.24 -19.98 -10.55
CA LEU A 76 -0.46 -20.85 -9.39
C LEU A 76 0.31 -22.17 -9.44
N GLN A 77 0.80 -22.60 -10.61
CA GLN A 77 1.60 -23.85 -10.70
C GLN A 77 2.92 -23.76 -9.94
N PHE A 78 3.42 -22.56 -9.70
CA PHE A 78 4.60 -22.34 -8.88
C PHE A 78 4.18 -22.01 -7.46
N ASP A 79 4.43 -22.91 -6.50
CA ASP A 79 4.12 -22.72 -5.08
C ASP A 79 4.67 -21.39 -4.52
N PHE A 80 5.76 -20.90 -5.11
CA PHE A 80 6.34 -19.60 -4.78
C PHE A 80 5.33 -18.44 -4.87
N VAL A 81 4.45 -18.44 -5.87
CA VAL A 81 3.50 -17.34 -6.11
C VAL A 81 2.43 -17.29 -5.01
N PRO A 82 1.65 -18.37 -4.74
CA PRO A 82 0.79 -18.48 -3.57
C PRO A 82 1.45 -18.04 -2.25
N ILE A 83 2.65 -18.57 -1.95
CA ILE A 83 3.35 -18.30 -0.68
C ILE A 83 3.77 -16.82 -0.60
N PHE A 84 4.28 -16.25 -1.69
CA PHE A 84 4.64 -14.84 -1.74
C PHE A 84 3.44 -13.94 -1.44
N PHE A 85 2.28 -14.23 -2.04
CA PHE A 85 1.06 -13.47 -1.81
C PHE A 85 0.51 -13.66 -0.39
N ALA A 86 0.52 -14.89 0.12
CA ALA A 86 0.13 -15.22 1.49
C ALA A 86 0.99 -14.50 2.55
N GLU A 87 2.22 -14.11 2.21
CA GLU A 87 3.09 -13.35 3.10
C GLU A 87 3.02 -11.84 2.91
N ILE A 88 3.02 -11.36 1.66
CA ILE A 88 3.05 -9.92 1.39
C ILE A 88 1.75 -9.24 1.80
N PHE A 89 0.59 -9.85 1.58
CA PHE A 89 -0.71 -9.20 1.85
C PHE A 89 -1.00 -9.00 3.33
N PRO A 90 -0.82 -10.00 4.22
CA PRO A 90 -0.96 -9.77 5.65
C PRO A 90 -0.02 -8.69 6.17
N ARG A 91 1.23 -8.68 5.69
CA ARG A 91 2.24 -7.70 6.10
C ARG A 91 1.94 -6.30 5.56
N LEU A 92 1.46 -6.18 4.33
CA LEU A 92 0.94 -4.94 3.78
C LEU A 92 -0.27 -4.46 4.58
N GLY A 93 -1.18 -5.34 4.98
CA GLY A 93 -2.32 -5.01 5.84
C GLY A 93 -1.88 -4.40 7.17
N ILE A 94 -0.88 -4.99 7.83
CA ILE A 94 -0.25 -4.43 9.03
C ILE A 94 0.41 -3.08 8.73
N GLY A 95 1.13 -2.95 7.61
CA GLY A 95 1.75 -1.69 7.22
C GLY A 95 0.72 -0.57 6.99
N LEU A 96 -0.37 -0.88 6.29
CA LEU A 96 -1.46 0.05 6.02
C LEU A 96 -2.20 0.46 7.29
N SER A 97 -2.40 -0.45 8.25
CA SER A 97 -3.01 -0.10 9.54
C SER A 97 -2.13 0.84 10.36
N VAL A 98 -0.80 0.66 10.30
CA VAL A 98 0.16 1.60 10.90
C VAL A 98 0.09 2.98 10.22
N ILE A 99 0.07 3.03 8.88
CA ILE A 99 -0.09 4.29 8.13
C ILE A 99 -1.40 4.98 8.52
N LEU A 100 -2.50 4.22 8.62
CA LEU A 100 -3.79 4.76 9.03
C LEU A 100 -3.75 5.33 10.45
N ALA A 101 -3.17 4.61 11.40
CA ALA A 101 -2.98 5.10 12.76
C ALA A 101 -2.15 6.40 12.80
N LEU A 102 -1.11 6.48 11.97
CA LEU A 102 -0.31 7.69 11.84
C LEU A 102 -1.07 8.85 11.20
N PHE A 103 -1.90 8.60 10.19
CA PHE A 103 -2.78 9.63 9.63
C PHE A 103 -3.72 10.21 10.68
N ILE A 104 -4.27 9.37 11.56
CA ILE A 104 -5.11 9.82 12.68
C ILE A 104 -4.31 10.69 13.64
N LEU A 105 -3.10 10.27 14.04
CA LEU A 105 -2.24 11.05 14.93
C LEU A 105 -1.80 12.37 14.31
N VAL A 106 -1.36 12.35 13.05
CA VAL A 106 -0.95 13.55 12.31
C VAL A 106 -2.14 14.51 12.15
N GLY A 107 -3.31 14.02 11.77
CA GLY A 107 -4.51 14.83 11.64
C GLY A 107 -5.01 15.43 12.96
N LEU A 108 -4.80 14.73 14.08
CA LEU A 108 -5.22 15.19 15.41
C LEU A 108 -4.23 16.19 16.04
N PHE A 109 -2.93 15.99 15.84
CA PHE A 109 -1.88 16.73 16.55
C PHE A 109 -1.11 17.74 15.69
N LEU A 110 -1.16 17.67 14.35
CA LEU A 110 -0.55 18.69 13.50
C LEU A 110 -1.61 19.69 13.00
N PRO A 111 -1.41 21.01 13.24
CA PRO A 111 -2.28 22.03 12.67
C PRO A 111 -2.19 22.02 11.14
N ALA A 112 -3.35 22.06 10.48
CA ALA A 112 -3.51 21.95 9.02
C ALA A 112 -2.70 22.96 8.19
N GLN A 113 -2.12 23.99 8.81
CA GLN A 113 -1.37 25.05 8.14
C GLN A 113 0.05 24.63 7.68
N SER A 114 0.55 23.46 8.10
CA SER A 114 1.87 22.92 7.68
C SER A 114 1.75 21.73 6.73
N GLU A 115 1.02 21.91 5.62
CA GLU A 115 0.81 20.83 4.62
C GLU A 115 2.13 20.27 4.08
N SER A 116 3.17 21.11 3.99
CA SER A 116 4.46 20.69 3.44
C SER A 116 5.24 19.78 4.40
N VAL A 117 5.16 19.97 5.72
CA VAL A 117 5.88 19.11 6.69
C VAL A 117 5.10 17.82 6.93
N SER A 118 3.77 17.91 7.02
CA SER A 118 2.90 16.74 7.17
C SER A 118 3.07 15.74 6.02
N ASN A 119 3.03 16.21 4.77
CA ASN A 119 3.16 15.35 3.59
C ASN A 119 4.53 14.66 3.50
N TRP A 120 5.61 15.35 3.89
CA TRP A 120 6.96 14.77 3.87
C TRP A 120 7.17 13.75 4.99
N LEU A 121 6.62 14.00 6.18
CA LEU A 121 6.67 13.04 7.28
C LEU A 121 5.89 11.76 6.93
N LEU A 122 4.70 11.91 6.36
CA LEU A 122 3.90 10.78 5.88
C LEU A 122 4.61 9.99 4.77
N LEU A 123 5.26 10.68 3.83
CA LEU A 123 6.05 10.04 2.78
C LEU A 123 7.24 9.27 3.37
N ALA A 124 7.99 9.86 4.29
CA ALA A 124 9.13 9.21 4.94
C ALA A 124 8.69 7.92 5.66
N VAL A 125 7.60 7.98 6.42
CA VAL A 125 7.09 6.80 7.12
C VAL A 125 6.53 5.75 6.14
N GLY A 126 5.82 6.17 5.09
CA GLY A 126 5.35 5.28 4.05
C GLY A 126 6.49 4.51 3.36
N VAL A 127 7.60 5.19 3.07
CA VAL A 127 8.81 4.57 2.50
C VAL A 127 9.43 3.57 3.48
N ILE A 128 9.54 3.90 4.77
CA ILE A 128 10.05 2.98 5.79
C ILE A 128 9.19 1.72 5.86
N ILE A 129 7.87 1.87 5.94
CA ILE A 129 6.93 0.75 6.02
C ILE A 129 7.02 -0.12 4.76
N PHE A 130 7.08 0.51 3.59
CA PHE A 130 7.27 -0.20 2.33
C PHE A 130 8.56 -1.04 2.32
N ILE A 131 9.68 -0.46 2.74
CA ILE A 131 10.96 -1.18 2.87
C ILE A 131 10.82 -2.33 3.88
N VAL A 132 10.22 -2.11 5.05
CA VAL A 132 10.04 -3.18 6.05
C VAL A 132 9.19 -4.33 5.50
N VAL A 133 8.07 -4.03 4.84
CA VAL A 133 7.20 -5.08 4.29
C VAL A 133 7.93 -5.89 3.23
N ILE A 134 8.58 -5.24 2.26
CA ILE A 134 9.33 -5.94 1.22
C ILE A 134 10.45 -6.79 1.83
N THR A 135 11.28 -6.20 2.69
CA THR A 135 12.45 -6.90 3.24
C THR A 135 12.06 -8.11 4.08
N LYS A 136 10.98 -8.02 4.85
CA LYS A 136 10.48 -9.15 5.61
C LYS A 136 9.85 -10.18 4.68
N SER A 137 9.01 -9.79 3.71
CA SER A 137 8.31 -10.72 2.81
C SER A 137 9.29 -11.55 1.98
N PHE A 138 10.29 -10.91 1.39
CA PHE A 138 11.36 -11.61 0.67
C PHE A 138 12.26 -12.42 1.61
N GLY A 139 12.43 -11.98 2.85
CA GLY A 139 13.20 -12.68 3.87
C GLY A 139 12.63 -14.05 4.25
N TYR A 140 11.30 -14.17 4.31
CA TYR A 140 10.61 -15.42 4.66
C TYR A 140 10.77 -16.52 3.59
N LEU A 141 10.92 -16.12 2.32
CA LEU A 141 10.98 -17.03 1.17
C LEU A 141 12.37 -17.66 0.95
N GLY A 142 13.25 -17.66 1.96
CA GLY A 142 14.59 -18.26 1.85
C GLY A 142 15.63 -17.43 1.06
N TYR A 143 15.21 -16.42 0.30
CA TYR A 143 16.09 -15.38 -0.26
C TYR A 143 16.65 -14.41 0.80
N GLY A 144 16.23 -14.60 2.06
CA GLY A 144 16.54 -13.73 3.18
C GLY A 144 17.98 -13.77 3.69
N THR A 145 18.79 -14.80 3.42
CA THR A 145 20.11 -14.87 4.07
C THR A 145 21.04 -13.74 3.62
N SER A 146 20.97 -13.29 2.37
CA SER A 146 21.82 -12.18 1.89
C SER A 146 21.12 -10.82 2.05
N PHE A 147 19.83 -10.74 1.70
CA PHE A 147 19.09 -9.48 1.75
C PHE A 147 18.70 -9.08 3.18
N SER A 148 18.26 -10.02 4.02
CA SER A 148 17.92 -9.70 5.41
C SER A 148 19.16 -9.39 6.25
N TYR A 149 20.31 -10.04 6.00
CA TYR A 149 21.57 -9.64 6.63
C TYR A 149 21.95 -8.22 6.23
N TRP A 150 21.88 -7.89 4.94
CA TRP A 150 22.17 -6.54 4.46
C TRP A 150 21.20 -5.52 5.09
N VAL A 151 19.90 -5.79 5.12
CA VAL A 151 18.92 -4.86 5.71
C VAL A 151 19.12 -4.72 7.22
N ASN A 152 19.32 -5.80 7.97
CA ASN A 152 19.55 -5.71 9.41
C ASN A 152 20.88 -5.01 9.74
N ALA A 153 21.93 -5.28 8.96
CA ALA A 153 23.22 -4.61 9.10
C ALA A 153 23.14 -3.11 8.76
N ASN A 154 22.29 -2.74 7.80
CA ASN A 154 22.12 -1.36 7.36
C ASN A 154 20.91 -0.67 7.99
N LEU A 155 20.17 -1.32 8.90
CA LEU A 155 18.98 -0.75 9.53
C LEU A 155 19.29 0.58 10.25
N PRO A 156 20.41 0.71 10.99
CA PRO A 156 20.80 2.00 11.56
C PRO A 156 21.07 3.05 10.49
N ALA A 157 21.71 2.68 9.38
CA ALA A 157 22.00 3.60 8.27
C ALA A 157 20.71 4.04 7.55
N ILE A 158 19.75 3.13 7.36
CA ILE A 158 18.43 3.44 6.79
C ILE A 158 17.66 4.41 7.70
N LEU A 159 17.71 4.22 9.01
CA LEU A 159 17.10 5.14 9.98
C LEU A 159 17.77 6.51 9.95
N VAL A 160 19.09 6.57 9.82
CA VAL A 160 19.84 7.82 9.67
C VAL A 160 19.50 8.51 8.35
N VAL A 161 19.42 7.78 7.24
CA VAL A 161 19.00 8.35 5.94
C VAL A 161 17.58 8.89 6.03
N ALA A 162 16.66 8.15 6.65
CA ALA A 162 15.29 8.63 6.87
C ALA A 162 15.25 9.89 7.73
N LEU A 163 16.03 9.94 8.82
CA LEU A 163 16.19 11.12 9.65
C LEU A 163 16.75 12.32 8.86
N VAL A 164 17.75 12.08 7.99
CA VAL A 164 18.34 13.11 7.13
C VAL A 164 17.33 13.62 6.10
N VAL A 165 16.53 12.74 5.48
CA VAL A 165 15.45 13.17 4.57
C VAL A 165 14.41 14.02 5.32
N ILE A 166 14.05 13.65 6.54
CA ILE A 166 13.16 14.46 7.41
C ILE A 166 13.79 15.82 7.70
N ALA A 167 15.08 15.87 8.05
CA ALA A 167 15.80 17.09 8.35
C ALA A 167 15.92 18.01 7.11
N LEU A 168 16.25 17.46 5.94
CA LEU A 168 16.31 18.22 4.68
C LEU A 168 14.92 18.74 4.29
N GLY A 169 13.86 17.94 4.47
CA GLY A 169 12.48 18.37 4.26
C GLY A 169 12.10 19.55 5.18
N ALA A 170 12.53 19.52 6.44
CA ALA A 170 12.31 20.62 7.38
C ALA A 170 13.03 21.91 6.94
N VAL A 171 14.29 21.81 6.48
CA VAL A 171 15.07 22.96 6.00
C VAL A 171 14.45 23.58 4.75
N ILE A 172 14.01 22.77 3.79
CA ILE A 172 13.39 23.25 2.53
C ILE A 172 11.99 23.83 2.79
N GLY A 173 11.25 23.29 3.76
CA GLY A 173 9.93 23.77 4.16
C GLY A 173 9.93 25.20 4.73
N ILE A 174 11.04 25.62 5.35
CA ILE A 174 11.22 26.96 5.94
C ILE A 174 11.40 28.05 4.84
N GLY A 175 11.75 27.67 3.61
CA GLY A 175 12.11 28.61 2.53
C GLY A 175 10.96 29.11 1.65
N LYS A 176 9.69 28.79 1.93
CA LYS A 176 8.56 29.25 1.09
C LYS A 176 8.12 30.66 1.51
N PRO A 177 8.37 31.73 0.71
CA PRO A 177 7.88 33.06 1.03
C PRO A 177 6.35 33.08 1.00
N GLN A 178 5.75 33.68 2.04
CA GLN A 178 4.30 33.81 2.14
C GLN A 178 3.76 34.59 0.93
N ARG A 179 2.73 34.02 0.29
CA ARG A 179 2.07 34.60 -0.88
C ARG A 179 1.43 35.93 -0.47
N GLN A 180 2.12 37.03 -0.75
CA GLN A 180 1.65 38.37 -0.43
C GLN A 180 0.40 38.67 -1.26
N TRP A 181 -0.73 38.80 -0.60
CA TRP A 181 -2.03 39.02 -1.22
C TRP A 181 -2.06 40.42 -1.84
N THR A 182 -1.90 40.53 -3.16
CA THR A 182 -2.22 41.75 -3.88
C THR A 182 -3.73 41.76 -4.08
N GLY A 183 -4.43 42.56 -3.28
CA GLY A 183 -5.90 42.63 -3.30
C GLY A 183 -6.48 43.04 -4.66
N PRO A 184 -7.82 43.00 -4.81
CA PRO A 184 -8.48 43.26 -6.08
C PRO A 184 -8.11 44.65 -6.59
N GLN A 185 -7.49 44.70 -7.76
CA GLN A 185 -7.22 45.94 -8.48
C GLN A 185 -8.58 46.58 -8.82
N VAL A 186 -9.02 47.52 -7.99
CA VAL A 186 -10.21 48.32 -8.26
C VAL A 186 -9.95 49.09 -9.55
N TRP A 187 -10.65 48.71 -10.61
CA TRP A 187 -10.62 49.33 -11.93
C TRP A 187 -11.01 50.81 -11.77
N ARG A 188 -10.01 51.71 -11.67
CA ARG A 188 -10.24 53.15 -11.80
C ARG A 188 -10.36 53.47 -13.28
N GLY A 189 -11.60 53.46 -13.76
CA GLY A 189 -11.93 54.04 -15.06
C GLY A 189 -11.67 55.55 -15.09
N GLY A 190 -11.34 56.04 -16.27
CA GLY A 190 -11.52 57.44 -16.66
C GLY A 190 -10.25 58.15 -17.16
N ALA A 191 -10.08 58.21 -18.49
CA ALA A 191 -10.04 59.48 -19.22
C ALA A 191 -9.88 59.20 -20.72
N ALA A 192 -10.88 59.65 -21.48
CA ALA A 192 -10.90 59.67 -22.93
C ALA A 192 -9.83 60.62 -23.51
N ALA A 193 -9.29 60.28 -24.68
CA ALA A 193 -8.65 61.25 -25.57
C ALA A 193 -9.32 61.13 -26.95
N PRO A 194 -9.95 62.19 -27.48
CA PRO A 194 -10.51 62.19 -28.83
C PRO A 194 -9.40 62.55 -29.82
N HIS A 195 -9.09 61.66 -30.75
CA HIS A 195 -8.31 62.04 -31.93
C HIS A 195 -9.24 62.22 -33.12
N THR A 196 -9.48 63.50 -33.39
CA THR A 196 -9.96 64.08 -34.63
C THR A 196 -9.11 63.62 -35.82
N GLY A 197 -9.75 63.37 -36.96
CA GLY A 197 -9.10 63.21 -38.28
C GLY A 197 -8.36 64.49 -38.71
N PRO A 198 -7.91 64.61 -39.97
CA PRO A 198 -8.41 63.96 -41.18
C PRO A 198 -7.64 62.72 -41.67
#